data_AF-A0A2T6DK60-F1
#
_entry.id   AF-A0A2T6DK60-F1
#
_cell.length_a   1.000
_cell.length_b   1.000
_cell.length_c   1.000
_cell.angle_alpha   90.00
_cell.angle_beta   90.00
_cell.angle_gamma   90.00
#
_symmetry.space_group_name_H-M   'P 1'
#
loop_
_entity.id
_entity.type
_entity.pdbx_description
1 polymer ?
#
loop_
_entity_poly.entity_id
_entity_poly.type
_entity_poly.pdbx_seq_one_letter_code
_entity_poly.pdbx_strand_id
1 'polypeptide(L)'
;MNTLEITSRIRKVLSETHNQIPSRALVVALECGKLLLEQKESLPHGEWLPWLAANTPEISDATARRYIRLAKHADQLDLTTIGTLRQAYLAIGVVAKSPTKQKASL
;
A
#
# COMPACT_ATOMS: atom_id res chain seq x y z
N MET A 1 43.68 -5.31 3.77
CA MET A 1 42.25 -5.43 3.44
C MET A 1 41.66 -4.03 3.38
N ASN A 2 41.06 -3.67 2.26
CA ASN A 2 40.68 -2.29 1.95
C ASN A 2 39.30 -1.96 2.57
N THR A 3 39.19 -0.85 3.28
CA THR A 3 37.97 -0.44 4.01
C THR A 3 36.73 -0.40 3.12
N LEU A 4 36.90 -0.09 1.83
CA LEU A 4 35.84 -0.05 0.82
C LEU A 4 35.20 -1.43 0.56
N GLU A 5 35.98 -2.51 0.66
CA GLU A 5 35.50 -3.89 0.44
C GLU A 5 34.71 -4.42 1.64
N ILE A 6 35.08 -3.97 2.85
CA ILE A 6 34.35 -4.29 4.07
C ILE A 6 33.00 -3.55 4.08
N THR A 7 32.99 -2.27 3.72
CA THR A 7 31.74 -1.49 3.66
C THR A 7 30.75 -2.03 2.62
N SER A 8 31.25 -2.49 1.46
CA SER A 8 30.39 -3.07 0.42
C SER A 8 29.79 -4.41 0.86
N ARG A 9 30.56 -5.25 1.57
CA ARG A 9 30.07 -6.52 2.14
C ARG A 9 29.06 -6.28 3.26
N ILE A 10 29.30 -5.32 4.16
CA ILE A 10 28.35 -4.96 5.23
C ILE A 10 27.02 -4.49 4.62
N ARG A 11 27.07 -3.62 3.60
CA ARG A 11 25.87 -3.16 2.90
C ARG A 11 25.10 -4.31 2.26
N LYS A 12 25.81 -5.24 1.61
CA LYS A 12 25.21 -6.42 0.96
C LYS A 12 24.53 -7.36 1.97
N VAL A 13 25.22 -7.69 3.07
CA VAL A 13 24.67 -8.55 4.13
C VAL A 13 23.48 -7.88 4.81
N LEU A 14 23.55 -6.56 5.08
CA LEU A 14 22.43 -5.81 5.66
C LEU A 14 21.21 -5.76 4.73
N SER A 15 21.41 -5.68 3.40
CA SER A 15 20.31 -5.75 2.44
C SER A 15 19.70 -7.14 2.32
N GLU A 16 20.52 -8.20 2.39
CA GLU A 16 20.06 -9.60 2.33
C GLU A 16 19.28 -10.01 3.60
N THR A 17 19.55 -9.34 4.72
CA THR A 17 18.86 -9.61 6.00
C THR A 17 17.55 -8.80 6.15
N HIS A 18 17.31 -7.80 5.29
CA HIS A 18 16.14 -6.92 5.36
C HIS A 18 14.90 -7.51 4.66
N ASN A 19 14.59 -8.79 4.89
CA ASN A 19 13.26 -9.31 4.59
C ASN A 19 12.27 -8.64 5.54
N GLN A 20 11.56 -7.63 5.06
CA GLN A 20 10.54 -6.94 5.84
C GLN A 20 9.32 -7.85 5.92
N ILE A 21 8.90 -8.18 7.13
CA ILE A 21 7.60 -8.83 7.34
C ILE A 21 6.54 -7.73 7.13
N PRO A 22 5.60 -7.88 6.18
CA PRO A 22 4.56 -6.88 5.97
C PRO A 22 3.74 -6.72 7.25
N SER A 23 3.47 -5.47 7.61
CA SER A 23 2.74 -5.18 8.84
C SER A 23 1.34 -5.81 8.77
N ARG A 24 0.81 -6.20 9.94
CA ARG A 24 -0.55 -6.76 10.02
C ARG A 24 -1.58 -5.85 9.36
N ALA A 25 -1.43 -4.53 9.49
CA ALA A 25 -2.33 -3.57 8.88
C ALA A 25 -2.27 -3.59 7.33
N LEU A 26 -1.09 -3.83 6.75
CA LEU A 26 -0.94 -3.98 5.30
C LEU A 26 -1.61 -5.27 4.80
N VAL A 27 -1.39 -6.38 5.51
CA VAL A 27 -2.02 -7.67 5.18
C VAL A 27 -3.55 -7.56 5.23
N VAL A 28 -4.08 -6.98 6.31
CA VAL A 28 -5.54 -6.77 6.48
C VAL A 28 -6.08 -5.88 5.37
N ALA A 29 -5.41 -4.79 5.02
CA ALA A 29 -5.88 -3.89 3.96
C ALA A 29 -5.89 -4.55 2.57
N LEU A 30 -4.92 -5.43 2.28
CA LEU A 30 -4.90 -6.21 1.04
C LEU A 30 -6.08 -7.19 0.99
N GLU A 31 -6.31 -7.92 2.08
CA GLU A 31 -7.40 -8.90 2.18
C GLU A 31 -8.77 -8.24 2.11
N CYS A 32 -9.00 -7.20 2.93
CA CYS A 32 -10.22 -6.40 2.87
C CYS A 32 -10.41 -5.80 1.46
N GLY A 33 -9.35 -5.33 0.82
CA GLY A 33 -9.40 -4.78 -0.54
C GLY A 33 -9.86 -5.79 -1.58
N LYS A 34 -9.44 -7.06 -1.47
CA LYS A 34 -9.88 -8.15 -2.35
C LYS A 34 -11.37 -8.46 -2.15
N LEU A 35 -11.79 -8.64 -0.91
CA LEU A 35 -13.20 -8.92 -0.58
C LEU A 35 -14.13 -7.77 -1.01
N LEU A 36 -13.72 -6.53 -0.76
CA LEU A 36 -14.46 -5.34 -1.18
C LEU A 36 -14.52 -5.23 -2.71
N LEU A 37 -13.50 -5.68 -3.43
CA LEU A 37 -13.49 -5.70 -4.89
C LEU A 37 -14.49 -6.74 -5.43
N GLU A 38 -14.40 -7.98 -4.93
CA GLU A 38 -15.32 -9.06 -5.30
C GLU A 38 -16.78 -8.66 -5.06
N GLN A 39 -17.05 -8.07 -3.89
CA GLN A 39 -18.38 -7.60 -3.57
C GLN A 39 -18.82 -6.42 -4.44
N LYS A 40 -17.91 -5.48 -4.76
CA LYS A 40 -18.25 -4.36 -5.64
C LYS A 40 -18.59 -4.83 -7.06
N GLU A 41 -17.94 -5.88 -7.53
CA GLU A 41 -18.17 -6.46 -8.87
C GLU A 41 -19.45 -7.29 -8.94
N SER A 42 -19.93 -7.83 -7.81
CA SER A 42 -21.21 -8.56 -7.73
C SER A 42 -22.44 -7.64 -7.61
N LEU A 43 -22.24 -6.37 -7.27
CA LEU A 43 -23.32 -5.41 -7.06
C LEU A 43 -23.67 -4.60 -8.34
N PRO A 44 -24.96 -4.30 -8.56
CA PRO A 44 -25.38 -3.37 -9.61
C PRO A 44 -24.81 -1.96 -9.41
N HIS A 45 -24.75 -1.20 -10.51
CA HIS A 45 -24.39 0.21 -10.46
C HIS A 45 -25.33 0.98 -9.51
N GLY A 46 -24.75 1.78 -8.61
CA GLY A 46 -25.50 2.57 -7.61
C GLY A 46 -25.68 1.90 -6.25
N GLU A 47 -25.64 0.56 -6.17
CA GLU A 47 -25.89 -0.18 -4.92
C GLU A 47 -24.66 -0.28 -4.00
N TRP A 48 -23.48 0.11 -4.49
CA TRP A 48 -22.24 0.04 -3.73
C TRP A 48 -22.28 0.85 -2.42
N LEU A 49 -22.69 2.13 -2.49
CA LEU A 49 -22.68 3.01 -1.32
C LEU A 49 -23.72 2.61 -0.26
N PRO A 50 -24.97 2.28 -0.63
CA PRO A 50 -25.93 1.69 0.30
C PRO A 50 -25.43 0.41 0.96
N TRP A 51 -24.86 -0.51 0.17
CA TRP A 51 -24.32 -1.76 0.69
C TRP A 51 -23.17 -1.52 1.68
N LEU A 52 -22.23 -0.61 1.35
CA LEU A 52 -21.08 -0.30 2.20
C LEU A 52 -21.53 0.29 3.54
N ALA A 53 -22.50 1.20 3.52
CA ALA A 53 -23.02 1.82 4.74
C ALA A 53 -23.76 0.81 5.64
N ALA A 54 -24.46 -0.16 5.04
CA ALA A 54 -25.22 -1.17 5.77
C ALA A 54 -24.34 -2.31 6.33
N ASN A 55 -23.33 -2.76 5.58
CA ASN A 55 -22.56 -3.96 5.92
C ASN A 55 -21.19 -3.67 6.55
N THR A 56 -20.58 -2.52 6.24
CA THR A 56 -19.25 -2.15 6.74
C THR A 56 -19.21 -0.69 7.20
N PRO A 57 -20.01 -0.31 8.22
CA PRO A 57 -20.13 1.08 8.67
C PRO A 57 -18.83 1.65 9.26
N GLU A 58 -17.89 0.80 9.66
CA GLU A 58 -16.58 1.19 10.20
C GLU A 58 -15.65 1.77 9.13
N ILE A 59 -15.91 1.48 7.86
CA ILE A 59 -15.03 1.84 6.74
C ILE A 59 -15.71 2.89 5.86
N SER A 60 -15.08 4.05 5.73
CA SER A 60 -15.53 5.07 4.78
C SER A 60 -15.33 4.63 3.33
N ASP A 61 -16.15 5.15 2.41
CA ASP A 61 -16.00 4.90 0.96
C ASP A 61 -14.58 5.25 0.46
N ALA A 62 -13.98 6.31 0.99
CA ALA A 62 -12.61 6.68 0.65
C ALA A 62 -11.58 5.60 1.06
N THR A 63 -11.72 5.01 2.26
CA THR A 63 -10.86 3.92 2.72
C THR A 63 -11.12 2.65 1.93
N ALA A 64 -12.39 2.28 1.69
CA ALA A 64 -12.75 1.12 0.90
C ALA A 64 -12.14 1.19 -0.51
N ARG A 65 -12.25 2.35 -1.18
CA ARG A 65 -11.62 2.57 -2.50
C ARG A 65 -10.10 2.45 -2.47
N ARG A 66 -9.44 2.93 -1.41
CA ARG A 66 -7.97 2.79 -1.25
C ARG A 66 -7.57 1.33 -1.10
N TYR A 67 -8.30 0.54 -0.31
CA TYR A 67 -8.04 -0.89 -0.14
C TYR A 67 -8.30 -1.65 -1.44
N ILE A 68 -9.40 -1.38 -2.15
CA ILE A 68 -9.67 -1.98 -3.46
C ILE A 68 -8.53 -1.65 -4.44
N ARG A 69 -8.10 -0.37 -4.50
CA ARG A 69 -6.99 0.02 -5.39
C ARG A 69 -5.68 -0.66 -5.00
N LEU A 70 -5.41 -0.82 -3.71
CA LEU A 70 -4.27 -1.55 -3.19
C LEU A 70 -4.30 -3.01 -3.62
N ALA A 71 -5.44 -3.68 -3.47
CA ALA A 71 -5.63 -5.07 -3.89
C ALA A 71 -5.48 -5.25 -5.41
N LYS A 72 -5.98 -4.31 -6.23
CA LYS A 72 -5.82 -4.34 -7.71
C LYS A 72 -4.36 -4.25 -8.18
N HIS A 73 -3.49 -3.66 -7.37
CA HIS A 73 -2.07 -3.49 -7.69
C HIS A 73 -1.19 -4.39 -6.81
N ALA A 74 -1.77 -5.41 -6.17
CA ALA A 74 -1.03 -6.31 -5.28
C ALA A 74 0.14 -7.00 -6.00
N ASP A 75 -0.02 -7.33 -7.28
CA ASP A 75 1.03 -7.96 -8.12
C ASP A 75 2.23 -7.03 -8.37
N GLN A 76 2.06 -5.72 -8.16
CA GLN A 76 3.13 -4.72 -8.29
C GLN A 76 3.84 -4.44 -6.95
N LEU A 77 3.34 -5.03 -5.85
CA LEU A 77 3.91 -4.86 -4.52
C LEU A 77 4.86 -5.99 -4.21
N ASP A 78 6.14 -5.66 -4.07
CA ASP A 78 7.10 -6.57 -3.45
C ASP A 78 6.97 -6.50 -1.92
N LEU A 79 6.19 -7.42 -1.35
CA LEU A 79 5.95 -7.50 0.10
C LEU A 79 7.20 -7.89 0.90
N THR A 80 8.27 -8.37 0.26
CA THR A 80 9.56 -8.61 0.95
C THR A 80 10.30 -7.31 1.22
N THR A 81 10.02 -6.28 0.42
CA THR A 81 10.61 -4.93 0.52
C THR A 81 9.64 -3.94 1.18
N ILE A 82 8.33 -4.12 1.02
CA ILE A 82 7.28 -3.22 1.50
C ILE A 82 6.69 -3.73 2.82
N GLY A 83 7.13 -3.11 3.92
CA GLY A 83 6.71 -3.49 5.27
C GLY A 83 5.44 -2.79 5.77
N THR A 84 4.98 -1.71 5.14
CA THR A 84 3.90 -0.87 5.70
C THR A 84 2.87 -0.38 4.68
N LEU A 85 1.65 -0.12 5.17
CA LEU A 85 0.57 0.52 4.41
C LEU A 85 1.02 1.78 3.66
N ARG A 86 1.79 2.65 4.33
CA ARG A 86 2.28 3.89 3.73
C ARG A 86 3.22 3.62 2.56
N GLN A 87 4.17 2.69 2.72
CA GLN A 87 5.09 2.31 1.64
C GLN A 87 4.31 1.70 0.47
N ALA A 88 3.32 0.85 0.76
CA ALA A 88 2.48 0.24 -0.27
C ALA A 88 1.70 1.31 -1.06
N TYR A 89 1.09 2.29 -0.37
CA TYR A 89 0.39 3.39 -1.05
C TYR A 89 1.30 4.29 -1.89
N LEU A 90 2.56 4.46 -1.50
CA LEU A 90 3.55 5.19 -2.29
C LEU A 90 3.94 4.39 -3.54
N ALA A 91 4.14 3.08 -3.42
CA ALA A 91 4.51 2.21 -4.53
C ALA A 91 3.46 2.22 -5.66
N ILE A 92 2.17 2.26 -5.31
CA ILE A 92 1.05 2.25 -6.28
C ILE A 92 0.55 3.65 -6.68
N GLY A 93 1.23 4.72 -6.21
CA GLY A 93 0.86 6.10 -6.52
C GLY A 93 -0.53 6.52 -6.01
N VAL A 94 -1.03 5.92 -4.92
CA VAL A 94 -2.26 6.36 -4.23
C VAL A 94 -1.99 7.63 -3.42
N VAL A 95 -0.78 7.75 -2.86
CA VAL A 95 -0.28 8.98 -2.26
C VAL A 95 0.81 9.51 -3.18
N ALA A 96 0.58 10.68 -3.80
CA ALA A 96 1.64 11.38 -4.51
C ALA A 96 2.76 11.72 -3.50
N LYS A 97 4.03 11.48 -3.87
CA LYS A 97 5.14 12.22 -3.26
C LYS A 97 4.85 13.68 -3.59
N SER A 98 4.31 14.45 -2.65
CA SER A 98 3.95 15.85 -2.90
C SER A 98 5.14 16.54 -3.57
N PRO A 99 4.97 17.24 -4.70
CA PRO A 99 5.98 18.20 -5.11
C PRO A 99 6.05 19.20 -3.96
N THR A 100 7.21 19.28 -3.34
CA THR A 100 7.59 20.32 -2.39
C THR A 100 7.01 21.63 -2.88
N LYS A 101 6.20 22.33 -2.06
CA LYS A 101 5.75 23.70 -2.39
C LYS A 101 7.01 24.53 -2.62
N GLN A 102 7.38 24.74 -3.88
CA GLN A 102 8.39 25.71 -4.26
C GLN A 102 7.74 27.07 -4.01
N LYS A 103 8.12 27.74 -2.93
CA LYS A 103 7.81 29.15 -2.74
C LYS A 103 8.58 29.91 -3.82
N ALA A 104 7.87 30.40 -4.83
CA ALA A 104 8.32 31.47 -5.69
C ALA A 104 7.33 32.64 -5.56
N SER A 105 7.88 33.76 -5.10
CA SER A 105 7.49 35.15 -5.35
C SER A 105 6.16 35.67 -4.79
N LEU A 106 6.28 36.56 -3.80
CA LEU A 106 6.09 38.00 -3.97
C LEU A 106 7.12 38.74 -3.11
#